data_AF-A0ABD0NF48-F1
#
_entry.id   AF-A0ABD0NF48-F1
#
_cell.length_a   1.000
_cell.length_b   1.000
_cell.length_c   1.000
_cell.angle_alpha   90.00
_cell.angle_beta   90.00
_cell.angle_gamma   90.00
#
_symmetry.space_group_name_H-M   'P 1'
#
loop_
_entity.id
_entity.type
_entity.pdbx_description
1 polymer ?
#
loop_
_entity_poly.entity_id
_entity_poly.type
_entity_poly.pdbx_seq_one_letter_code
_entity_poly.pdbx_strand_id
1 'polypeptide(L)'
;PHRRRRSVGVANATLPNFASTLSSLPNFFTTSSPEKEKSQKMVFKASSKEFMVISNLVHFTSYQIEIQACNHPTDPNRCSMPTYVNARTLPE
;
A
#
# COMPACT_ATOMS: atom_id res chain seq x y z
N PRO A 1 23.54 -38.10 -32.11
CA PRO A 1 24.80 -37.42 -31.73
C PRO A 1 24.66 -36.66 -30.40
N HIS A 2 25.25 -37.25 -29.36
CA HIS A 2 25.16 -36.85 -27.95
C HIS A 2 26.01 -35.59 -27.66
N ARG A 3 25.39 -34.43 -27.44
CA ARG A 3 26.12 -33.21 -27.05
C ARG A 3 26.30 -33.16 -25.52
N ARG A 4 27.53 -33.44 -25.07
CA ARG A 4 28.01 -33.25 -23.69
C ARG A 4 27.88 -31.78 -23.25
N ARG A 5 27.34 -31.57 -22.05
CA ARG A 5 27.38 -30.30 -21.29
C ARG A 5 28.84 -29.90 -21.03
N ARG A 6 29.24 -28.66 -21.33
CA ARG A 6 30.52 -28.10 -20.85
C ARG A 6 30.36 -27.62 -19.42
N SER A 7 31.34 -27.92 -18.57
CA SER A 7 31.45 -27.53 -17.17
C SER A 7 31.58 -26.02 -17.02
N VAL A 8 30.77 -25.42 -16.15
CA VAL A 8 30.93 -24.02 -15.70
C VAL A 8 32.08 -23.96 -14.69
N GLY A 9 33.12 -23.20 -15.04
CA GLY A 9 34.26 -22.90 -14.17
C GLY A 9 33.91 -21.84 -13.12
N VAL A 10 34.45 -22.00 -11.93
CA VAL A 10 34.30 -21.11 -10.77
C VAL A 10 34.96 -19.76 -11.04
N ALA A 11 34.25 -18.66 -10.79
CA ALA A 11 34.80 -17.31 -10.85
C ALA A 11 35.06 -16.77 -9.43
N ASN A 12 36.31 -16.93 -8.96
CA ASN A 12 36.89 -16.04 -7.96
C ASN A 12 37.56 -14.89 -8.71
N ALA A 13 36.97 -13.71 -8.72
CA ALA A 13 37.63 -12.51 -9.21
C ALA A 13 37.20 -11.28 -8.40
N THR A 14 38.19 -10.71 -7.75
CA THR A 14 38.21 -9.52 -6.90
C THR A 14 37.82 -8.26 -7.68
N LEU A 15 37.12 -7.33 -7.03
CA LEU A 15 36.65 -6.02 -7.51
C LEU A 15 37.68 -5.23 -8.35
N PRO A 16 37.19 -4.41 -9.30
CA PRO A 16 37.77 -3.11 -9.56
C PRO A 16 36.79 -1.97 -9.21
N ASN A 17 37.31 -1.00 -8.45
CA ASN A 17 36.66 0.28 -8.16
C ASN A 17 36.36 1.04 -9.46
N PHE A 18 35.09 1.38 -9.67
CA PHE A 18 34.70 2.47 -10.55
C PHE A 18 33.95 3.52 -9.74
N ALA A 19 34.61 4.65 -9.50
CA ALA A 19 34.00 5.83 -8.90
C ALA A 19 32.98 6.41 -9.90
N SER A 20 31.69 6.28 -9.60
CA SER A 20 30.62 6.93 -10.35
C SER A 20 30.37 8.33 -9.80
N THR A 21 30.65 9.31 -10.65
CA THR A 21 30.39 10.75 -10.55
C THR A 21 29.00 11.07 -9.97
N LEU A 22 28.92 11.93 -8.95
CA LEU A 22 27.65 12.47 -8.47
C LEU A 22 26.99 13.32 -9.58
N SER A 23 25.87 12.86 -10.11
CA SER A 23 24.94 13.69 -10.87
C SER A 23 24.12 14.51 -9.88
N SER A 24 24.38 15.82 -9.82
CA SER A 24 23.55 16.77 -9.07
C SER A 24 22.18 16.89 -9.75
N LEU A 25 21.17 16.23 -9.19
CA LEU A 25 19.77 16.52 -9.53
C LEU A 25 19.42 17.93 -9.03
N PRO A 26 18.79 18.80 -9.84
CA PRO A 26 18.29 20.07 -9.33
C PRO A 26 17.10 19.82 -8.39
N ASN A 27 17.26 20.25 -7.14
CA ASN A 27 16.21 20.32 -6.14
C ASN A 27 15.10 21.30 -6.59
N PHE A 28 14.13 20.81 -7.35
CA PHE A 28 12.82 21.47 -7.44
C PHE A 28 11.96 20.97 -6.28
N PHE A 29 12.20 21.51 -5.08
CA PHE A 29 11.22 21.49 -4.01
C PHE A 29 10.42 22.78 -4.07
N THR A 30 9.31 22.74 -4.81
CA THR A 30 8.19 23.66 -4.58
C THR A 30 7.05 22.88 -3.95
N THR A 31 6.54 23.48 -2.88
CA THR A 31 5.24 23.29 -2.22
C THR A 31 5.07 22.15 -1.21
N SER A 32 4.87 22.63 0.03
CA SER A 32 4.25 22.06 1.23
C SER A 32 4.71 20.68 1.69
N SER A 33 5.40 20.68 2.83
CA SER A 33 5.23 19.64 3.85
C SER A 33 3.76 19.22 3.88
N PRO A 34 3.41 17.92 3.75
CA PRO A 34 2.09 17.51 4.14
C PRO A 34 2.07 17.68 5.66
N GLU A 35 1.60 18.85 6.12
CA GLU A 35 0.80 18.87 7.33
C GLU A 35 -0.07 17.64 7.24
N LYS A 36 0.01 16.76 8.25
CA LYS A 36 -0.77 15.53 8.31
C LYS A 36 -2.23 15.94 8.21
N GLU A 37 -2.72 16.03 6.99
CA GLU A 37 -4.10 16.28 6.67
C GLU A 37 -4.78 15.11 7.35
N LYS A 38 -5.48 15.41 8.43
CA LYS A 38 -6.12 14.42 9.27
C LYS A 38 -7.25 13.87 8.41
N SER A 39 -6.90 12.93 7.53
CA SER A 39 -7.79 12.26 6.60
C SER A 39 -9.01 11.87 7.41
N GLN A 40 -10.16 12.50 7.11
CA GLN A 40 -11.36 12.35 7.91
C GLN A 40 -11.76 10.88 7.88
N LYS A 41 -11.41 10.13 8.93
CA LYS A 41 -11.74 8.71 9.05
C LYS A 41 -13.23 8.61 9.32
N MET A 42 -13.97 8.11 8.34
CA MET A 42 -15.39 7.81 8.49
C MET A 42 -15.53 6.42 9.12
N VAL A 43 -16.42 6.28 10.11
CA VAL A 43 -16.69 5.01 10.80
C VAL A 43 -18.15 4.66 10.58
N PHE A 44 -18.39 3.44 10.10
CA PHE A 44 -19.72 2.91 9.85
C PHE A 44 -19.89 1.57 10.56
N LYS A 45 -21.11 1.29 11.04
CA LYS A 45 -21.43 0.04 11.72
C LYS A 45 -22.62 -0.62 11.02
N ALA A 46 -22.41 -1.85 10.56
CA ALA A 46 -23.46 -2.73 10.08
C ALA A 46 -23.68 -3.87 11.10
N SER A 47 -24.92 -4.26 11.33
CA SER A 47 -25.28 -5.42 12.17
C SER A 47 -26.08 -6.42 11.32
N SER A 48 -25.82 -7.72 11.55
CA SER A 48 -26.54 -8.83 10.92
C SER A 48 -26.56 -8.81 9.38
N LYS A 49 -25.60 -8.12 8.75
CA LYS A 49 -25.42 -8.03 7.29
C LYS A 49 -23.94 -8.09 6.94
N GLU A 50 -23.63 -8.66 5.78
CA GLU A 50 -22.26 -8.79 5.25
C GLU A 50 -21.94 -7.73 4.17
N PHE A 51 -22.84 -6.76 3.96
CA PHE A 51 -22.70 -5.70 2.96
C PHE A 51 -23.13 -4.33 3.51
N MET A 52 -22.59 -3.27 2.90
CA MET A 52 -22.89 -1.87 3.22
C MET A 52 -22.65 -0.98 2.00
N VAL A 53 -23.40 0.12 1.89
CA VAL A 53 -23.22 1.16 0.88
C VAL A 53 -22.69 2.42 1.55
N ILE A 54 -21.58 2.96 1.04
CA ILE A 54 -20.99 4.22 1.50
C ILE A 54 -21.28 5.28 0.45
N SER A 55 -22.05 6.30 0.82
CA SER A 55 -22.48 7.39 -0.06
C SER A 55 -21.68 8.68 0.20
N ASN A 56 -21.86 9.68 -0.67
CA ASN A 56 -21.26 11.02 -0.54
C ASN A 56 -19.72 11.01 -0.57
N LEU A 57 -19.16 10.12 -1.38
CA LEU A 57 -17.73 10.06 -1.65
C LEU A 57 -17.38 10.93 -2.86
N VAL A 58 -16.14 11.40 -2.92
CA VAL A 58 -15.62 12.18 -4.04
C VAL A 58 -15.51 11.28 -5.27
N HIS A 59 -15.92 11.79 -6.43
CA HIS A 59 -15.82 11.09 -7.70
C HIS A 59 -14.36 10.75 -8.03
N PHE A 60 -14.17 9.64 -8.75
CA PHE A 60 -12.89 9.19 -9.26
C PHE A 60 -11.74 9.13 -8.22
N THR A 61 -12.06 8.85 -6.96
CA THR A 61 -11.14 8.90 -5.82
C THR A 61 -10.95 7.51 -5.23
N SER A 62 -9.70 7.17 -4.87
CA SER A 62 -9.40 5.89 -4.22
C SER A 62 -9.50 6.01 -2.71
N TYR A 63 -10.19 5.06 -2.09
CA TYR A 63 -10.38 4.95 -0.66
C TYR A 63 -9.77 3.66 -0.15
N GLN A 64 -9.11 3.75 1.01
CA GLN A 64 -8.75 2.59 1.81
C GLN A 64 -9.86 2.33 2.83
N ILE A 65 -10.43 1.13 2.78
CA ILE A 65 -11.56 0.71 3.61
C ILE A 65 -11.04 -0.29 4.64
N GLU A 66 -11.25 0.03 5.91
CA GLU A 66 -10.90 -0.81 7.06
C GLU A 66 -12.14 -1.57 7.54
N ILE A 67 -12.11 -2.90 7.49
CA ILE A 67 -13.22 -3.77 7.87
C ILE A 67 -12.84 -4.56 9.13
N GLN A 68 -13.68 -4.48 10.16
CA GLN A 68 -13.51 -5.19 11.42
C GLN A 68 -14.81 -5.90 11.82
N ALA A 69 -14.71 -7.06 12.47
CA ALA A 69 -15.84 -7.78 13.05
C ALA A 69 -15.81 -7.68 14.58
N CYS A 70 -16.92 -7.27 15.19
CA CYS A 70 -17.02 -7.08 16.64
C CYS A 70 -18.10 -8.03 17.20
N ASN A 71 -17.73 -8.89 18.15
CA ASN A 71 -18.62 -9.92 18.70
C ASN A 71 -18.60 -10.01 20.23
N HIS A 72 -17.88 -9.12 20.92
CA HIS A 72 -17.71 -9.25 22.36
C HIS A 72 -18.96 -8.74 23.12
N PRO A 73 -19.52 -9.52 24.06
CA PRO A 73 -20.82 -9.25 24.66
C PRO A 73 -20.87 -8.01 25.57
N THR A 74 -19.73 -7.59 26.13
CA THR A 74 -19.64 -6.52 27.14
C THR A 74 -18.81 -5.31 26.73
N ASP A 75 -17.94 -5.46 25.73
CA ASP A 75 -17.05 -4.40 25.22
C ASP A 75 -17.21 -4.33 23.69
N PRO A 76 -18.01 -3.38 23.19
CA PRO A 76 -18.29 -3.24 21.76
C PRO A 76 -17.07 -2.77 20.95
N ASN A 77 -15.99 -2.30 21.59
CA ASN A 77 -14.76 -1.88 20.93
C ASN A 77 -13.77 -3.04 20.72
N ARG A 78 -14.04 -4.20 21.33
CA ARG A 78 -13.22 -5.38 21.15
C ARG A 78 -13.62 -6.08 19.85
N CYS A 79 -12.89 -5.74 18.79
CA CYS A 79 -13.10 -6.26 17.44
C CYS A 79 -11.91 -7.10 16.96
N SER A 80 -12.10 -7.79 15.84
CA SER A 80 -11.04 -8.53 15.14
C SER A 80 -9.92 -7.61 14.66
N MET A 81 -8.80 -8.20 14.24
CA MET A 81 -7.80 -7.48 13.45
C MET A 81 -8.46 -6.89 12.18
N PRO A 82 -8.10 -5.66 11.78
CA PRO A 82 -8.64 -5.04 10.57
C PRO A 82 -8.18 -5.74 9.30
N THR A 83 -9.11 -5.85 8.36
CA THR A 83 -8.82 -6.19 6.96
C THR A 83 -8.94 -4.93 6.12
N TYR A 84 -7.95 -4.67 5.27
CA TYR A 84 -7.92 -3.49 4.42
C TYR A 84 -8.20 -3.83 2.96
N VAL A 85 -9.05 -3.04 2.32
CA VAL A 85 -9.31 -3.12 0.88
C VAL A 85 -9.24 -1.72 0.27
N ASN A 86 -8.68 -1.61 -0.93
CA ASN A 86 -8.65 -0.34 -1.67
C ASN A 86 -9.64 -0.42 -2.82
N ALA A 87 -10.49 0.59 -2.95
CA ALA A 87 -11.46 0.71 -4.02
C ALA A 87 -11.48 2.14 -4.57
N ARG A 88 -11.95 2.31 -5.80
CA ARG A 88 -12.08 3.62 -6.44
C ARG A 88 -13.54 3.87 -6.80
N THR A 89 -14.02 5.08 -6.53
CA THR A 89 -15.33 5.53 -6.97
C THR A 89 -15.35 5.76 -8.48
N LEU A 90 -16.56 5.74 -9.06
CA LEU A 90 -16.76 6.03 -10.48
C LEU A 90 -16.46 7.51 -10.79
N PRO A 91 -16.06 7.83 -12.03
CA PRO A 91 -16.10 9.20 -12.53
C PRO A 91 -17.54 9.72 -12.60
N GLU A 92 -17.68 11.03 -12.82
CA GLU A 92 -18.96 11.69 -13.11
C GLU A 92 -19.52 11.27 -14.49
#